data_AF-A0AA35SN21-F1
#
_entry.id   AF-A0AA35SN21-F1
#
_cell.length_a   1.000
_cell.length_b   1.000
_cell.length_c   1.000
_cell.angle_alpha   90.00
_cell.angle_beta   90.00
_cell.angle_gamma   90.00
#
_symmetry.space_group_name_H-M   'P 1'
#
loop_
_entity.id
_entity.type
_entity.pdbx_description
1 polymer ?
#
loop_
_entity_poly.entity_id
_entity_poly.type
_entity_poly.pdbx_seq_one_letter_code
_entity_poly.pdbx_strand_id
1 'polypeptide(L)'
;MPSESAKKRQAQKKERERQRQKQTSAKKKQKAEEQVNGASGGVDGNECSEGACAAAPGAVTPSEDDAKVKSKPVDKKSAARSCTGVLASHPLSRDIHINRLSITFHGVELLSDTGLELNIGRRYGLVGLNGSGKSTLLDALGNREVPIPPNMDIFHLTEEVAASDMTPLQCVMEVDEERLRLETEAETLMKLSGDMESERLQDIYERLDELDAATAETKAARLLHGLGFSPEMQQRPCKDFSGGWRMRVSLARALYVKPTLLLLDEPTNHLDLDACVWLEEELKKYKRILVMVSHSQDFMNGVCTNVIHLHKNTLVYYRGNYDAYVKTRSELEEHQMKRYNWEKDQMQHMKDYIARFGHGSAKLARQAQSKEKVLAKMVAGGLAEKVVSDKLVQFSFPDCGSVPPPVIMVQNVSFR
;
A
#
# COMPACT_ATOMS: atom_id res chain seq x y z
N MET A 1 2.58 3.12 -38.16
CA MET A 1 2.66 1.78 -38.79
C MET A 1 2.71 0.77 -37.66
N PRO A 2 1.76 -0.18 -37.53
CA PRO A 2 1.81 -1.16 -36.45
C PRO A 2 3.09 -2.00 -36.56
N SER A 3 3.81 -2.16 -35.45
CA SER A 3 5.03 -2.97 -35.37
C SER A 3 4.75 -4.40 -35.84
N GLU A 4 5.77 -5.10 -36.35
CA GLU A 4 5.62 -6.51 -36.77
C GLU A 4 5.09 -7.40 -35.65
N SER A 5 5.39 -7.06 -34.39
CA SER A 5 4.84 -7.72 -33.20
C SER A 5 3.32 -7.56 -33.08
N ALA A 6 2.76 -6.38 -33.36
CA ALA A 6 1.31 -6.13 -33.33
C ALA A 6 0.56 -6.92 -34.42
N LYS A 7 1.16 -7.07 -35.61
CA LYS A 7 0.60 -7.90 -36.69
C LYS A 7 0.62 -9.39 -36.36
N LYS A 8 1.70 -9.90 -35.74
CA LYS A 8 1.78 -11.28 -35.23
C LYS A 8 0.74 -11.54 -34.13
N ARG A 9 0.55 -10.59 -33.19
CA ARG A 9 -0.45 -10.69 -32.11
C ARG A 9 -1.90 -10.79 -32.64
N GLN A 10 -2.26 -9.97 -33.64
CA GLN A 10 -3.59 -10.03 -34.26
C GLN A 10 -3.85 -11.33 -35.04
N ALA A 11 -2.83 -11.88 -35.71
CA ALA A 11 -2.95 -13.15 -36.40
C ALA A 11 -3.17 -14.32 -35.43
N GLN A 12 -2.43 -14.34 -34.31
CA GLN A 12 -2.55 -15.37 -33.28
C GLN A 12 -3.86 -15.29 -32.48
N LYS A 13 -4.38 -14.07 -32.23
CA LYS A 13 -5.70 -13.88 -31.61
C LYS A 13 -6.82 -14.49 -32.47
N LYS A 14 -6.78 -14.27 -33.78
CA LYS A 14 -7.73 -14.87 -34.74
C LYS A 14 -7.60 -16.40 -34.82
N GLU A 15 -6.38 -16.92 -34.69
CA GLU A 15 -6.15 -18.37 -34.72
C GLU A 15 -6.64 -19.06 -33.43
N ARG A 16 -6.42 -18.43 -32.26
CA ARG A 16 -6.91 -18.93 -30.96
C ARG A 16 -8.43 -18.83 -30.82
N GLU A 17 -9.07 -17.76 -31.34
CA GLU A 17 -10.54 -17.69 -31.40
C GLU A 17 -11.13 -18.81 -32.26
N ARG A 18 -10.49 -19.15 -33.38
CA ARG A 18 -10.87 -20.30 -34.21
C ARG A 18 -10.68 -21.63 -33.48
N GLN A 19 -9.62 -21.80 -32.70
CA GLN A 19 -9.40 -23.02 -31.90
C GLN A 19 -10.42 -23.14 -30.75
N ARG A 20 -10.77 -22.04 -30.09
CA ARG A 20 -11.77 -22.01 -29.01
C ARG A 20 -13.20 -22.27 -29.53
N GLN A 21 -13.52 -21.81 -30.75
CA GLN A 21 -14.77 -22.16 -31.45
C GLN A 21 -14.81 -23.65 -31.87
N LYS A 22 -13.66 -24.24 -32.23
CA LYS A 22 -13.54 -25.69 -32.52
C LYS A 22 -13.67 -26.56 -31.27
N GLN A 23 -13.10 -26.14 -30.14
CA GLN A 23 -13.20 -26.88 -28.87
C GLN A 23 -14.61 -26.81 -28.26
N THR A 24 -15.29 -25.67 -28.38
CA THR A 24 -16.69 -25.53 -27.92
C THR A 24 -17.66 -26.33 -28.77
N SER A 25 -17.41 -26.47 -30.08
CA SER A 25 -18.20 -27.36 -30.95
C SER A 25 -17.89 -28.85 -30.71
N ALA A 26 -16.66 -29.21 -30.36
CA ALA A 26 -16.30 -30.58 -29.95
C ALA A 26 -16.92 -30.99 -28.59
N LYS A 27 -16.91 -30.10 -27.59
CA LYS A 27 -17.57 -30.33 -26.28
C LYS A 27 -19.10 -30.48 -26.41
N LYS A 28 -19.71 -29.83 -27.39
CA LYS A 28 -21.15 -29.96 -27.69
C LYS A 28 -21.50 -31.30 -28.35
N LYS A 29 -20.56 -31.91 -29.10
CA LYS A 29 -20.69 -33.26 -29.66
C LYS A 29 -20.49 -34.35 -28.58
N GLN A 30 -19.51 -34.21 -27.70
CA GLN A 30 -19.26 -35.18 -26.61
C GLN A 30 -20.41 -35.22 -25.59
N LYS A 31 -21.01 -34.07 -25.25
CA LYS A 31 -22.20 -34.04 -24.37
C LYS A 31 -23.46 -34.68 -24.97
N ALA A 32 -23.52 -34.87 -26.29
CA ALA A 32 -24.62 -35.60 -26.93
C ALA A 32 -24.41 -37.12 -26.92
N GLU A 33 -23.18 -37.60 -26.74
CA GLU A 33 -22.84 -39.03 -26.67
C GLU A 33 -22.81 -39.55 -25.22
N GLU A 34 -22.58 -38.70 -24.22
CA GLU A 34 -22.55 -39.08 -22.79
C GLU A 34 -23.93 -39.21 -22.10
N GLN A 35 -25.04 -38.85 -22.77
CA GLN A 35 -26.40 -39.00 -22.20
C GLN A 35 -27.03 -40.40 -22.40
N VAL A 36 -26.30 -41.37 -22.97
CA VAL A 36 -26.84 -42.71 -23.30
C VAL A 36 -26.34 -43.84 -22.39
N ASN A 37 -25.30 -43.67 -21.55
CA ASN A 37 -24.81 -44.75 -20.69
C ASN A 37 -24.78 -44.38 -19.20
N GLY A 38 -25.60 -45.10 -18.42
CA GLY A 38 -25.76 -45.00 -16.97
C GLY A 38 -24.49 -45.28 -16.15
N ALA A 39 -24.38 -44.76 -14.92
CA ALA A 39 -24.95 -45.32 -13.67
C ALA A 39 -24.11 -46.46 -13.07
N SER A 40 -23.40 -46.19 -11.94
CA SER A 40 -23.29 -47.03 -10.71
C SER A 40 -21.99 -46.79 -9.90
N GLY A 41 -22.12 -46.65 -8.57
CA GLY A 41 -21.17 -47.03 -7.50
C GLY A 41 -19.87 -46.21 -7.37
N GLY A 42 -19.26 -45.92 -6.21
CA GLY A 42 -19.43 -46.35 -4.82
C GLY A 42 -18.07 -46.25 -4.10
N VAL A 43 -18.01 -45.43 -3.03
CA VAL A 43 -17.31 -45.50 -1.71
C VAL A 43 -15.89 -46.11 -1.53
N ASP A 44 -15.18 -45.55 -0.53
CA ASP A 44 -13.92 -45.93 0.18
C ASP A 44 -12.60 -45.52 -0.49
N GLY A 45 -11.54 -45.08 0.19
CA GLY A 45 -11.23 -44.95 1.62
C GLY A 45 -9.71 -44.95 1.81
N ASN A 46 -9.24 -44.12 2.75
CA ASN A 46 -8.04 -44.25 3.59
C ASN A 46 -6.57 -44.03 3.10
N GLU A 47 -5.91 -43.17 3.90
CA GLU A 47 -4.58 -43.30 4.54
C GLU A 47 -3.23 -42.95 3.89
N CYS A 48 -2.41 -42.37 4.78
CA CYS A 48 -1.09 -41.79 4.68
C CYS A 48 0.04 -42.78 4.33
N SER A 49 1.15 -42.23 3.81
CA SER A 49 2.49 -42.71 4.18
C SER A 49 3.55 -41.62 4.00
N GLU A 50 4.27 -41.36 5.09
CA GLU A 50 5.54 -40.64 5.14
C GLU A 50 6.65 -41.36 4.36
N GLY A 51 7.64 -40.62 3.87
CA GLY A 51 8.87 -41.16 3.29
C GLY A 51 9.95 -40.09 3.19
N ALA A 52 10.92 -40.15 4.11
CA ALA A 52 12.10 -39.30 4.19
C ALA A 52 13.15 -39.60 3.10
N CYS A 53 14.01 -38.61 2.79
CA CYS A 53 15.45 -38.72 2.41
C CYS A 53 15.94 -37.30 2.02
N ALA A 54 16.83 -36.65 2.75
CA ALA A 54 18.30 -36.82 2.85
C ALA A 54 19.04 -35.70 2.09
N ALA A 55 20.04 -35.12 2.75
CA ALA A 55 20.71 -33.86 2.40
C ALA A 55 22.08 -34.05 1.71
N ALA A 56 22.58 -32.92 1.19
CA ALA A 56 24.00 -32.51 0.97
C ALA A 56 24.48 -32.43 -0.51
N PRO A 57 25.57 -31.67 -0.82
CA PRO A 57 25.46 -30.34 -1.42
C PRO A 57 26.33 -30.15 -2.68
N GLY A 58 26.06 -29.11 -3.48
CA GLY A 58 26.88 -28.75 -4.65
C GLY A 58 26.96 -27.25 -4.82
N ALA A 59 28.09 -26.67 -4.39
CA ALA A 59 28.44 -25.27 -4.59
C ALA A 59 28.85 -25.03 -6.04
N VAL A 60 28.26 -24.01 -6.68
CA VAL A 60 28.78 -23.42 -7.92
C VAL A 60 28.79 -21.91 -7.74
N THR A 61 29.99 -21.36 -7.63
CA THR A 61 30.31 -19.93 -7.68
C THR A 61 30.10 -19.40 -9.11
N PRO A 62 29.45 -18.24 -9.32
CA PRO A 62 29.59 -17.50 -10.57
C PRO A 62 30.75 -16.50 -10.47
N SER A 63 31.54 -16.51 -11.54
CA SER A 63 32.68 -15.67 -11.86
C SER A 63 32.36 -14.17 -11.87
N GLU A 64 33.37 -13.40 -11.44
CA GLU A 64 33.51 -11.97 -11.57
C GLU A 64 33.60 -11.58 -13.05
N ASP A 65 32.50 -11.13 -13.68
CA ASP A 65 32.50 -10.28 -14.88
C ASP A 65 31.06 -10.03 -15.35
N ASP A 66 30.26 -9.28 -14.57
CA ASP A 66 28.99 -8.70 -15.05
C ASP A 66 28.47 -7.55 -14.14
N ALA A 67 29.39 -6.74 -13.60
CA ALA A 67 29.05 -5.59 -12.75
C ALA A 67 29.15 -4.27 -13.53
N LYS A 68 28.22 -4.03 -14.46
CA LYS A 68 27.98 -2.68 -15.01
C LYS A 68 26.51 -2.40 -15.30
N VAL A 69 25.64 -2.77 -14.37
CA VAL A 69 24.27 -2.22 -14.29
C VAL A 69 24.35 -0.95 -13.44
N LYS A 70 23.91 0.18 -14.02
CA LYS A 70 23.88 1.51 -13.39
C LYS A 70 23.10 1.43 -12.07
N SER A 71 23.81 1.39 -10.94
CA SER A 71 23.21 1.52 -9.61
C SER A 71 22.68 2.94 -9.45
N LYS A 72 21.39 3.07 -9.16
CA LYS A 72 20.82 4.33 -8.66
C LYS A 72 21.60 4.72 -7.39
N PRO A 73 21.89 6.02 -7.16
CA PRO A 73 22.59 6.45 -5.96
C PRO A 73 21.78 6.00 -4.73
N VAL A 74 22.41 5.21 -3.86
CA VAL A 74 21.79 4.74 -2.61
C VAL A 74 21.49 5.95 -1.75
N ASP A 75 20.21 6.21 -1.49
CA ASP A 75 19.77 7.31 -0.65
C ASP A 75 20.44 7.24 0.72
N LYS A 76 21.06 8.35 1.16
CA LYS A 76 21.69 8.46 2.49
C LYS A 76 20.73 8.12 3.64
N LYS A 77 19.41 8.19 3.41
CA LYS A 77 18.37 7.78 4.37
C LYS A 77 18.21 6.27 4.51
N SER A 78 18.51 5.49 3.47
CA SER A 78 18.43 4.02 3.51
C SER A 78 19.49 3.42 4.44
N ALA A 79 20.69 4.02 4.47
CA ALA A 79 21.79 3.56 5.34
C ALA A 79 21.51 3.69 6.86
N ALA A 80 20.55 4.52 7.27
CA ALA A 80 20.19 4.73 8.66
C ALA A 80 18.97 3.91 9.11
N ARG A 81 18.39 3.10 8.21
CA ARG A 81 17.21 2.30 8.46
C ARG A 81 17.57 0.83 8.56
N SER A 82 16.97 0.13 9.52
CA SER A 82 17.00 -1.33 9.59
C SER A 82 15.57 -1.84 9.64
N CYS A 83 15.25 -2.73 8.70
CA CYS A 83 13.94 -3.33 8.52
C CYS A 83 14.07 -4.84 8.68
N THR A 84 13.20 -5.44 9.49
CA THR A 84 13.07 -6.89 9.61
C THR A 84 11.63 -7.29 9.37
N GLY A 85 11.41 -8.46 8.76
CA GLY A 85 10.08 -8.97 8.47
C GLY A 85 10.17 -10.32 7.79
N VAL A 86 9.13 -11.14 7.96
CA VAL A 86 9.02 -12.43 7.30
C VAL A 86 7.85 -12.39 6.34
N LEU A 87 8.13 -12.58 5.04
CA LEU A 87 7.09 -12.69 4.02
C LEU A 87 6.28 -13.97 4.29
N ALA A 88 5.00 -13.79 4.58
CA ALA A 88 4.05 -14.88 4.80
C ALA A 88 3.24 -15.23 3.53
N SER A 89 3.16 -14.31 2.57
CA SER A 89 2.49 -14.55 1.29
C SER A 89 3.32 -15.44 0.37
N HIS A 90 2.63 -16.27 -0.43
CA HIS A 90 3.27 -17.06 -1.47
C HIS A 90 4.01 -16.16 -2.50
N PRO A 91 5.17 -16.55 -3.05
CA PRO A 91 5.94 -15.74 -4.00
C PRO A 91 5.18 -15.32 -5.28
N LEU A 92 4.15 -16.08 -5.66
CA LEU A 92 3.27 -15.79 -6.81
C LEU A 92 1.95 -15.12 -6.41
N SER A 93 1.74 -14.82 -5.12
CA SER A 93 0.54 -14.15 -4.64
C SER A 93 0.42 -12.74 -5.22
N ARG A 94 -0.83 -12.26 -5.36
CA ARG A 94 -1.15 -10.87 -5.72
C ARG A 94 -1.33 -9.97 -4.49
N ASP A 95 -1.33 -10.56 -3.30
CA ASP A 95 -1.45 -9.89 -2.00
C ASP A 95 -0.11 -9.93 -1.25
N ILE A 96 0.14 -8.90 -0.44
CA ILE A 96 1.36 -8.74 0.38
C ILE A 96 0.98 -9.00 1.84
N HIS A 97 1.56 -10.04 2.42
CA HIS A 97 1.44 -10.33 3.85
C HIS A 97 2.82 -10.48 4.45
N ILE A 98 3.18 -9.59 5.37
CA ILE A 98 4.45 -9.60 6.07
C ILE A 98 4.17 -9.71 7.57
N ASN A 99 4.70 -10.76 8.19
CA ASN A 99 4.57 -11.01 9.61
C ASN A 99 5.81 -10.51 10.36
N ARG A 100 5.62 -10.02 11.59
CA ARG A 100 6.69 -9.53 12.48
C ARG A 100 7.58 -8.48 11.80
N LEU A 101 6.92 -7.50 11.19
CA LEU A 101 7.55 -6.31 10.63
C LEU A 101 8.00 -5.38 11.76
N SER A 102 9.31 -5.15 11.83
CA SER A 102 9.90 -4.14 12.71
C SER A 102 10.75 -3.20 11.88
N ILE A 103 10.62 -1.90 12.14
CA ILE A 103 11.35 -0.84 11.43
C ILE A 103 11.98 0.06 12.46
N THR A 104 13.30 0.21 12.35
CA THR A 104 14.11 1.11 13.17
C THR A 104 14.75 2.16 12.28
N PHE A 105 14.75 3.41 12.72
CA PHE A 105 15.31 4.54 11.97
C PHE A 105 16.10 5.43 12.92
N HIS A 106 17.38 5.65 12.62
CA HIS A 106 18.30 6.40 13.50
C HIS A 106 18.30 5.94 14.97
N GLY A 107 18.19 4.63 15.21
CA GLY A 107 18.17 4.06 16.55
C GLY A 107 16.84 4.18 17.31
N VAL A 108 15.81 4.78 16.69
CA VAL A 108 14.45 4.81 17.24
C VAL A 108 13.62 3.72 16.57
N GLU A 109 12.96 2.89 17.37
CA GLU A 109 11.99 1.92 16.87
C GLU A 109 10.70 2.64 16.47
N LEU A 110 10.32 2.53 15.20
CA LEU A 110 9.11 3.12 14.63
C LEU A 110 7.97 2.09 14.58
N LEU A 111 8.32 0.83 14.30
CA LEU A 111 7.41 -0.30 14.27
C LEU A 111 8.04 -1.48 15.01
N SER A 112 7.25 -2.15 15.85
CA SER A 112 7.69 -3.30 16.66
C SER A 112 6.77 -4.51 16.45
N ASP A 113 7.27 -5.56 15.81
CA ASP A 113 6.64 -6.88 15.61
C ASP A 113 5.21 -6.84 15.07
N THR A 114 4.99 -6.06 13.99
CA THR A 114 3.64 -5.84 13.43
C THR A 114 3.34 -6.63 12.17
N GLY A 115 2.06 -6.86 11.89
CA GLY A 115 1.61 -7.45 10.63
C GLY A 115 1.33 -6.36 9.58
N LEU A 116 1.95 -6.47 8.40
CA LEU A 116 1.59 -5.67 7.23
C LEU A 116 0.77 -6.50 6.25
N GLU A 117 -0.50 -6.13 6.03
CA GLU A 117 -1.42 -6.81 5.12
C GLU A 117 -1.94 -5.83 4.06
N LEU A 118 -1.51 -6.02 2.81
CA LEU A 118 -1.94 -5.22 1.68
C LEU A 118 -2.54 -6.13 0.61
N ASN A 119 -3.85 -6.02 0.41
CA ASN A 119 -4.60 -6.86 -0.51
C ASN A 119 -4.89 -6.10 -1.80
N ILE A 120 -4.88 -6.80 -2.93
CA ILE A 120 -5.21 -6.23 -4.23
C ILE A 120 -6.63 -5.66 -4.26
N GLY A 121 -6.79 -4.49 -4.89
CA GLY A 121 -8.06 -3.78 -4.98
C GLY A 121 -8.46 -3.01 -3.71
N ARG A 122 -7.62 -3.02 -2.67
CA ARG A 122 -7.81 -2.18 -1.48
C ARG A 122 -6.99 -0.89 -1.59
N ARG A 123 -7.56 0.16 -1.02
CA ARG A 123 -6.97 1.50 -0.96
C ARG A 123 -6.80 1.87 0.50
N TYR A 124 -5.56 1.91 0.94
CA TYR A 124 -5.17 2.09 2.33
C TYR A 124 -4.74 3.54 2.57
N GLY A 125 -5.42 4.21 3.50
CA GLY A 125 -4.98 5.50 4.04
C GLY A 125 -4.14 5.27 5.29
N LEU A 126 -2.89 5.72 5.29
CA LEU A 126 -1.99 5.61 6.43
C LEU A 126 -2.09 6.88 7.29
N VAL A 127 -2.54 6.71 8.53
CA VAL A 127 -2.83 7.79 9.48
C VAL A 127 -1.98 7.60 10.72
N GLY A 128 -1.52 8.69 11.32
CA GLY A 128 -0.72 8.67 12.53
C GLY A 128 -0.13 10.04 12.82
N LEU A 129 0.47 10.20 14.00
CA LEU A 129 1.10 11.46 14.40
C LEU A 129 2.27 11.85 13.47
N ASN A 130 2.59 13.14 13.42
CA ASN A 130 3.76 13.59 12.70
C ASN A 130 5.03 13.08 13.39
N GLY A 131 5.96 12.54 12.60
CA GLY A 131 7.15 11.86 13.13
C GLY A 131 6.93 10.42 13.61
N SER A 132 5.74 9.83 13.45
CA SER A 132 5.51 8.41 13.82
C SER A 132 6.16 7.40 12.87
N GLY A 133 6.68 7.84 11.72
CA GLY A 133 7.33 6.96 10.73
C GLY A 133 6.52 6.65 9.47
N LYS A 134 5.45 7.38 9.17
CA LYS A 134 4.59 7.15 7.98
C LYS A 134 5.37 7.14 6.66
N SER A 135 6.08 8.24 6.37
CA SER A 135 6.95 8.35 5.19
C SER A 135 8.08 7.33 5.22
N THR A 136 8.62 7.04 6.41
CA THR A 136 9.68 6.03 6.59
C THR A 136 9.21 4.62 6.23
N LEU A 137 7.96 4.27 6.55
CA LEU A 137 7.34 3.01 6.15
C LEU A 137 7.13 2.95 4.63
N LEU A 138 6.64 4.03 4.01
CA LEU A 138 6.49 4.14 2.56
C LEU A 138 7.82 3.99 1.83
N ASP A 139 8.86 4.71 2.27
CA ASP A 139 10.22 4.58 1.75
C ASP A 139 10.73 3.13 1.86
N ALA A 140 10.50 2.45 2.99
CA ALA A 140 10.98 1.09 3.21
C ALA A 140 10.32 0.08 2.26
N LEU A 141 9.04 0.30 1.96
CA LEU A 141 8.30 -0.47 0.96
C LEU A 141 8.77 -0.13 -0.46
N GLY A 142 8.93 1.15 -0.78
CA GLY A 142 9.37 1.64 -2.09
C GLY A 142 10.76 1.14 -2.49
N ASN A 143 11.69 1.12 -1.53
CA ASN A 143 13.06 0.66 -1.73
C ASN A 143 13.22 -0.86 -1.66
N ARG A 144 12.13 -1.61 -1.42
CA ARG A 144 12.15 -3.07 -1.18
C ARG A 144 13.08 -3.49 -0.04
N GLU A 145 13.21 -2.66 0.99
CA GLU A 145 13.95 -3.00 2.21
C GLU A 145 13.20 -4.03 3.05
N VAL A 146 11.87 -4.07 2.88
CA VAL A 146 10.97 -5.10 3.42
C VAL A 146 10.82 -6.20 2.35
N PRO A 147 10.75 -7.50 2.72
CA PRO A 147 10.59 -8.56 1.73
C PRO A 147 9.25 -8.43 1.01
N ILE A 148 9.30 -8.06 -0.27
CA ILE A 148 8.14 -7.94 -1.16
C ILE A 148 8.36 -8.90 -2.34
N PRO A 149 7.31 -9.61 -2.83
CA PRO A 149 7.44 -10.49 -3.99
C PRO A 149 8.08 -9.80 -5.22
N PRO A 150 9.02 -10.46 -5.93
CA PRO A 150 9.80 -9.85 -7.01
C PRO A 150 8.96 -9.59 -8.29
N ASN A 151 7.85 -10.29 -8.44
CA ASN A 151 6.85 -10.13 -9.51
C ASN A 151 5.96 -8.90 -9.33
N MET A 152 5.97 -8.25 -8.16
CA MET A 152 5.17 -7.04 -7.92
C MET A 152 5.93 -5.79 -8.33
N ASP A 153 5.33 -4.95 -9.17
CA ASP A 153 5.85 -3.62 -9.47
C ASP A 153 5.41 -2.61 -8.42
N ILE A 154 6.36 -1.79 -7.98
CA ILE A 154 6.16 -0.76 -6.97
C ILE A 154 6.50 0.58 -7.61
N PHE A 155 5.61 1.55 -7.48
CA PHE A 155 5.94 2.94 -7.79
C PHE A 155 5.79 3.76 -6.52
N HIS A 156 6.91 4.34 -6.08
CA HIS A 156 6.95 5.24 -4.94
C HIS A 156 7.12 6.67 -5.44
N LEU A 157 6.12 7.51 -5.21
CA LEU A 157 6.16 8.92 -5.61
C LEU A 157 6.84 9.77 -4.53
N THR A 158 8.16 9.84 -4.58
CA THR A 158 8.98 10.69 -3.70
C THR A 158 9.65 11.84 -4.43
N GLU A 159 10.02 11.61 -5.68
CA GLU A 159 10.84 12.54 -6.46
C GLU A 159 10.02 13.21 -7.57
N GLU A 160 10.31 14.49 -7.78
CA GLU A 160 9.87 15.25 -8.94
C GLU A 160 10.64 14.79 -10.19
N VAL A 161 10.03 14.98 -11.37
CA VAL A 161 10.75 14.75 -12.63
C VAL A 161 11.91 15.74 -12.75
N ALA A 162 13.06 15.27 -13.24
CA ALA A 162 14.22 16.11 -13.47
C ALA A 162 13.90 17.25 -14.45
N ALA A 163 14.51 18.41 -14.25
CA ALA A 163 14.42 19.52 -15.20
C ALA A 163 15.16 19.15 -16.50
N SER A 164 14.42 18.63 -17.48
CA SER A 164 14.95 18.21 -18.77
C SER A 164 14.28 18.95 -19.93
N ASP A 165 14.86 18.83 -21.12
CA ASP A 165 14.29 19.36 -22.36
C ASP A 165 13.07 18.59 -22.86
N MET A 166 12.76 17.47 -22.20
CA MET A 166 11.60 16.65 -22.52
C MET A 166 10.29 17.34 -22.17
N THR A 167 9.25 17.04 -22.91
CA THR A 167 7.90 17.51 -22.60
C THR A 167 7.24 16.63 -21.52
N PRO A 168 6.29 17.15 -20.72
CA PRO A 168 5.50 16.36 -19.78
C PRO A 168 4.89 15.11 -20.41
N LEU A 169 4.39 15.23 -21.64
CA LEU A 169 3.79 14.12 -22.37
C LEU A 169 4.81 12.99 -22.63
N GLN A 170 6.01 13.34 -23.08
CA GLN A 170 7.09 12.38 -23.29
C GLN A 170 7.54 11.75 -21.98
N CYS A 171 7.69 12.52 -20.90
CA CYS A 171 8.08 12.00 -19.59
C CYS A 171 7.08 10.97 -19.03
N VAL A 172 5.79 11.14 -19.31
CA VAL A 172 4.74 10.18 -18.91
C VAL A 172 4.78 8.93 -19.79
N MET A 173 5.03 9.10 -21.09
CA MET A 173 5.07 7.98 -22.04
C MET A 173 6.36 7.14 -21.96
N GLU A 174 7.49 7.72 -21.56
CA GLU A 174 8.81 7.05 -21.51
C GLU A 174 8.91 5.86 -20.53
N VAL A 175 7.83 5.49 -19.84
CA VAL A 175 7.83 4.31 -18.98
C VAL A 175 7.70 3.02 -19.79
N ASP A 176 8.72 2.76 -20.61
CA ASP A 176 8.85 1.53 -21.40
C ASP A 176 9.49 0.37 -20.63
N GLU A 177 9.98 0.58 -19.40
CA GLU A 177 10.60 -0.49 -18.59
C GLU A 177 9.63 -1.61 -18.23
N GLU A 178 8.40 -1.29 -17.79
CA GLU A 178 7.37 -2.30 -17.49
C GLU A 178 6.96 -3.03 -18.78
N ARG A 179 6.75 -2.28 -19.87
CA ARG A 179 6.37 -2.85 -21.15
C ARG A 179 7.42 -3.84 -21.66
N LEU A 180 8.70 -3.46 -21.63
CA LEU A 180 9.81 -4.30 -22.04
C LEU A 180 9.91 -5.56 -21.17
N ARG A 181 9.72 -5.42 -19.86
CA ARG A 181 9.68 -6.55 -18.91
C ARG A 181 8.53 -7.51 -19.23
N LEU A 182 7.34 -7.00 -19.50
CA LEU A 182 6.17 -7.82 -19.84
C LEU A 182 6.33 -8.49 -21.20
N GLU A 183 6.95 -7.84 -22.18
CA GLU A 183 7.25 -8.44 -23.48
C GLU A 183 8.25 -9.61 -23.34
N THR A 184 9.30 -9.44 -22.54
CA THR A 184 10.27 -10.52 -22.26
C THR A 184 9.65 -11.66 -21.45
N GLU A 185 8.80 -11.38 -20.45
CA GLU A 185 8.06 -12.39 -19.68
C GLU A 185 7.06 -13.16 -20.56
N ALA A 186 6.37 -12.47 -21.48
CA ALA A 186 5.48 -13.13 -22.44
C ALA A 186 6.25 -14.08 -23.37
N GLU A 187 7.45 -13.69 -23.82
CA GLU A 187 8.30 -14.52 -24.68
C GLU A 187 8.84 -15.76 -23.95
N THR A 188 9.17 -15.66 -22.67
CA THR A 188 9.63 -16.83 -21.89
C THR A 188 8.48 -17.78 -21.60
N LEU A 189 7.31 -17.25 -21.19
CA LEU A 189 6.11 -18.06 -20.93
C LEU A 189 5.58 -18.71 -22.21
N MET A 190 5.75 -18.11 -23.38
CA MET A 190 5.42 -18.75 -24.66
C MET A 190 6.27 -19.98 -24.97
N LYS A 191 7.49 -20.09 -24.41
CA LYS A 191 8.38 -21.24 -24.63
C LYS A 191 8.08 -22.39 -23.66
N LEU A 192 7.44 -22.08 -22.53
CA LEU A 192 7.03 -23.06 -21.52
C LEU A 192 5.63 -23.59 -21.89
N SER A 193 5.43 -24.91 -21.80
CA SER A 193 4.14 -25.55 -22.12
C SER A 193 3.48 -26.07 -20.86
N GLY A 194 2.53 -25.29 -20.33
CA GLY A 194 1.70 -25.66 -19.17
C GLY A 194 0.44 -24.81 -19.05
N ASP A 195 -0.54 -25.34 -18.31
CA ASP A 195 -1.88 -24.72 -18.18
C ASP A 195 -1.85 -23.45 -17.31
N MET A 196 -1.01 -23.40 -16.26
CA MET A 196 -0.86 -22.23 -15.38
C MET A 196 -0.15 -21.06 -16.07
N GLU A 197 0.84 -21.37 -16.90
CA GLU A 197 1.59 -20.43 -17.72
C GLU A 197 0.68 -19.78 -18.77
N SER A 198 -0.33 -20.52 -19.25
CA SER A 198 -1.32 -20.02 -20.20
C SER A 198 -2.24 -18.95 -19.60
N GLU A 199 -2.64 -19.08 -18.33
CA GLU A 199 -3.43 -18.07 -17.61
C GLU A 199 -2.60 -16.81 -17.35
N ARG A 200 -1.37 -16.97 -16.87
CA ARG A 200 -0.43 -15.86 -16.64
C ARG A 200 -0.11 -15.12 -17.95
N LEU A 201 0.08 -15.84 -19.05
CA LEU A 201 0.33 -15.26 -20.36
C LEU A 201 -0.88 -14.42 -20.84
N GLN A 202 -2.11 -14.86 -20.54
CA GLN A 202 -3.31 -14.09 -20.85
C GLN A 202 -3.37 -12.77 -20.07
N ASP A 203 -3.05 -12.80 -18.76
CA ASP A 203 -2.95 -11.59 -17.94
C ASP A 203 -1.92 -10.59 -18.51
N ILE A 204 -0.76 -11.09 -18.95
CA ILE A 204 0.31 -10.25 -19.50
C ILE A 204 -0.12 -9.60 -20.83
N TYR A 205 -0.82 -10.35 -21.69
CA TYR A 205 -1.33 -9.76 -22.93
C TYR A 205 -2.42 -8.72 -22.67
N GLU A 206 -3.33 -8.96 -21.72
CA GLU A 206 -4.30 -7.94 -21.30
C GLU A 206 -3.59 -6.68 -20.80
N ARG A 207 -2.52 -6.86 -20.02
CA ARG A 207 -1.70 -5.74 -19.54
C ARG A 207 -0.97 -4.99 -20.65
N LEU A 208 -0.42 -5.70 -21.63
CA LEU A 208 0.23 -5.08 -22.79
C LEU A 208 -0.78 -4.35 -23.70
N ASP A 209 -2.02 -4.85 -23.80
CA ASP A 209 -3.11 -4.17 -24.50
C ASP A 209 -3.56 -2.90 -23.73
N GLU A 210 -3.56 -2.91 -22.40
CA GLU A 210 -3.79 -1.68 -21.59
C GLU A 210 -2.74 -0.60 -21.86
N LEU A 211 -1.48 -1.02 -22.07
CA LEU A 211 -0.32 -0.18 -22.36
C LEU A 211 -0.16 0.14 -23.87
N ASP A 212 -1.16 -0.16 -24.70
CA ASP A 212 -1.05 -0.02 -26.16
C ASP A 212 -0.65 1.40 -26.61
N ALA A 213 0.41 1.44 -27.42
CA ALA A 213 1.06 2.64 -27.93
C ALA A 213 0.11 3.52 -28.77
N ALA A 214 -0.89 2.93 -29.44
CA ALA A 214 -1.84 3.69 -30.25
C ALA A 214 -2.74 4.63 -29.41
N THR A 215 -2.97 4.30 -28.14
CA THR A 215 -3.80 5.11 -27.22
C THR A 215 -2.97 5.83 -26.15
N ALA A 216 -1.68 5.52 -26.06
CA ALA A 216 -0.75 6.02 -25.04
C ALA A 216 -0.78 7.56 -24.93
N GLU A 217 -0.64 8.26 -26.05
CA GLU A 217 -0.60 9.72 -26.09
C GLU A 217 -1.90 10.35 -25.57
N THR A 218 -3.05 9.87 -26.04
CA THR A 218 -4.35 10.37 -25.61
C THR A 218 -4.63 10.11 -24.12
N LYS A 219 -4.19 8.96 -23.59
CA LYS A 219 -4.28 8.63 -22.16
C LYS A 219 -3.38 9.55 -21.33
N ALA A 220 -2.12 9.72 -21.73
CA ALA A 220 -1.16 10.58 -21.05
C ALA A 220 -1.63 12.04 -21.03
N ALA A 221 -2.10 12.55 -22.18
CA ALA A 221 -2.66 13.90 -22.29
C ALA A 221 -3.89 14.11 -21.40
N ARG A 222 -4.78 13.12 -21.30
CA ARG A 222 -5.94 13.16 -20.38
C ARG A 222 -5.51 13.23 -18.91
N LEU A 223 -4.53 12.43 -18.50
CA LEU A 223 -4.03 12.43 -17.12
C LEU A 223 -3.38 13.78 -16.77
N LEU A 224 -2.55 14.31 -17.67
CA LEU A 224 -1.92 15.62 -17.51
C LEU A 224 -2.97 16.74 -17.47
N HIS A 225 -3.97 16.71 -18.34
CA HIS A 225 -5.07 17.66 -18.32
C HIS A 225 -5.83 17.65 -16.99
N GLY A 226 -6.13 16.46 -16.46
CA GLY A 226 -6.76 16.31 -15.15
C GLY A 226 -5.97 16.87 -13.98
N LEU A 227 -4.64 16.91 -14.11
CA LEU A 227 -3.72 17.50 -13.14
C LEU A 227 -3.44 19.00 -13.39
N GLY A 228 -4.18 19.63 -14.31
CA GLY A 228 -4.13 21.06 -14.58
C GLY A 228 -3.18 21.49 -15.70
N PHE A 229 -2.65 20.57 -16.52
CA PHE A 229 -1.82 20.93 -17.66
C PHE A 229 -2.67 21.22 -18.91
N SER A 230 -2.62 22.47 -19.39
CA SER A 230 -3.22 22.83 -20.68
C SER A 230 -2.51 22.14 -21.85
N PRO A 231 -3.15 22.01 -23.03
CA PRO A 231 -2.51 21.43 -24.22
C PRO A 231 -1.18 22.10 -24.59
N GLU A 232 -1.07 23.41 -24.40
CA GLU A 232 0.17 24.17 -24.63
C GLU A 232 1.23 23.80 -23.59
N MET A 233 0.86 23.69 -22.32
CA MET A 233 1.78 23.28 -21.24
C MET A 233 2.31 21.86 -21.45
N GLN A 234 1.49 20.95 -21.98
CA GLN A 234 1.91 19.56 -22.24
C GLN A 234 3.03 19.47 -23.29
N GLN A 235 3.19 20.48 -24.14
CA GLN A 235 4.24 20.56 -25.16
C GLN A 235 5.46 21.39 -24.73
N ARG A 236 5.39 22.08 -23.59
CA ARG A 236 6.51 22.87 -23.07
C ARG A 236 7.56 21.96 -22.41
N PRO A 237 8.85 22.32 -22.45
CA PRO A 237 9.90 21.56 -21.77
C PRO A 237 9.70 21.52 -20.24
N CYS A 238 10.02 20.37 -19.62
CA CYS A 238 9.95 20.14 -18.18
C CYS A 238 10.81 21.13 -17.37
N LYS A 239 11.94 21.60 -17.93
CA LYS A 239 12.82 22.60 -17.29
C LYS A 239 12.17 23.98 -17.03
N ASP A 240 11.11 24.33 -17.76
CA ASP A 240 10.40 25.61 -17.59
C ASP A 240 9.39 25.56 -16.44
N PHE A 241 9.13 24.38 -15.89
CA PHE A 241 8.14 24.17 -14.84
C PHE A 241 8.77 24.25 -13.44
N SER A 242 8.02 24.83 -12.50
CA SER A 242 8.40 24.80 -11.09
C SER A 242 8.40 23.37 -10.54
N GLY A 243 9.07 23.14 -9.41
CA GLY A 243 9.14 21.81 -8.78
C GLY A 243 7.75 21.20 -8.49
N GLY A 244 6.78 22.02 -8.07
CA GLY A 244 5.40 21.57 -7.87
C GLY A 244 4.76 21.03 -9.15
N TRP A 245 4.94 21.72 -10.29
CA TRP A 245 4.47 21.23 -11.58
C TRP A 245 5.22 19.96 -12.01
N ARG A 246 6.54 19.87 -11.81
CA ARG A 246 7.33 18.66 -12.11
C ARG A 246 6.92 17.47 -11.22
N MET A 247 6.49 17.72 -9.99
CA MET A 247 5.88 16.71 -9.11
C MET A 247 4.54 16.22 -9.67
N ARG A 248 3.69 17.12 -10.20
CA ARG A 248 2.45 16.72 -10.90
C ARG A 248 2.72 15.85 -12.13
N VAL A 249 3.78 16.11 -12.90
CA VAL A 249 4.20 15.22 -14.00
C VAL A 249 4.59 13.84 -13.47
N SER A 250 5.31 13.79 -12.34
CA SER A 250 5.68 12.53 -11.68
C SER A 250 4.45 11.74 -11.21
N LEU A 251 3.44 12.42 -10.67
CA LEU A 251 2.15 11.83 -10.34
C LEU A 251 1.41 11.32 -11.58
N ALA A 252 1.37 12.10 -12.67
CA ALA A 252 0.78 11.68 -13.94
C ALA A 252 1.43 10.41 -14.47
N ARG A 253 2.76 10.32 -14.37
CA ARG A 253 3.55 9.15 -14.71
C ARG A 253 3.16 7.95 -13.85
N ALA A 254 3.04 8.12 -12.53
CA ALA A 254 2.62 7.05 -11.63
C ALA A 254 1.23 6.49 -11.98
N LEU A 255 0.28 7.39 -12.28
CA LEU A 255 -1.09 7.04 -12.69
C LEU A 255 -1.16 6.41 -14.09
N TYR A 256 -0.24 6.76 -14.98
CA TYR A 256 -0.15 6.17 -16.30
C TYR A 256 0.36 4.73 -16.22
N VAL A 257 1.43 4.51 -15.44
CA VAL A 257 2.03 3.19 -15.21
C VAL A 257 1.04 2.26 -14.54
N LYS A 258 0.31 2.71 -13.50
CA LYS A 258 -0.60 1.86 -12.70
C LYS A 258 0.11 0.63 -12.12
N PRO A 259 1.16 0.79 -11.29
CA PRO A 259 1.87 -0.34 -10.67
C PRO A 259 0.96 -1.22 -9.81
N THR A 260 1.41 -2.43 -9.48
CA THR A 260 0.70 -3.32 -8.54
C THR A 260 0.57 -2.68 -7.16
N LEU A 261 1.63 -2.02 -6.69
CA LEU A 261 1.66 -1.24 -5.46
C LEU A 261 2.00 0.23 -5.79
N LEU A 262 1.02 1.11 -5.61
CA LEU A 262 1.20 2.56 -5.73
C LEU A 262 1.33 3.18 -4.33
N LEU A 263 2.46 3.85 -4.07
CA LEU A 263 2.75 4.52 -2.81
C LEU A 263 2.76 6.04 -3.04
N LEU A 264 1.86 6.76 -2.35
CA LEU A 264 1.74 8.22 -2.44
C LEU A 264 1.94 8.86 -1.07
N ASP A 265 2.90 9.78 -0.95
CA ASP A 265 3.09 10.57 0.27
C ASP A 265 2.60 12.00 0.05
N GLU A 266 1.51 12.37 0.73
CA GLU A 266 0.84 13.68 0.63
C GLU A 266 0.63 14.20 -0.81
N PRO A 267 -0.09 13.45 -1.67
CA PRO A 267 -0.23 13.80 -3.09
C PRO A 267 -1.00 15.12 -3.33
N THR A 268 -1.73 15.62 -2.34
CA THR A 268 -2.56 16.83 -2.44
C THR A 268 -1.78 18.13 -2.20
N ASN A 269 -0.56 18.08 -1.66
CA ASN A 269 0.17 19.29 -1.21
C ASN A 269 0.51 20.29 -2.33
N HIS A 270 0.67 19.81 -3.56
CA HIS A 270 1.02 20.63 -4.72
C HIS A 270 -0.12 20.75 -5.72
N LEU A 271 -1.34 20.37 -5.33
CA LEU A 271 -2.53 20.35 -6.15
C LEU A 271 -3.49 21.48 -5.75
N ASP A 272 -4.07 22.10 -6.76
CA ASP A 272 -5.23 22.97 -6.64
C ASP A 272 -6.49 22.14 -6.40
N LEU A 273 -7.57 22.79 -5.97
CA LEU A 273 -8.81 22.10 -5.58
C LEU A 273 -9.38 21.24 -6.73
N ASP A 274 -9.42 21.79 -7.95
CA ASP A 274 -9.97 21.07 -9.11
C ASP A 274 -9.15 19.82 -9.44
N ALA A 275 -7.82 19.93 -9.42
CA ALA A 275 -6.92 18.79 -9.62
C ALA A 275 -7.02 17.76 -8.48
N CYS A 276 -7.22 18.19 -7.23
CA CYS A 276 -7.47 17.30 -6.09
C CYS A 276 -8.75 16.48 -6.28
N VAL A 277 -9.86 17.12 -6.66
CA VAL A 277 -11.15 16.45 -6.91
C VAL A 277 -11.01 15.46 -8.07
N TRP A 278 -10.35 15.86 -9.15
CA TRP A 278 -10.10 14.97 -10.27
C TRP A 278 -9.24 13.76 -9.87
N LEU A 279 -8.18 13.98 -9.07
CA LEU A 279 -7.33 12.91 -8.57
C LEU A 279 -8.10 11.95 -7.67
N GLU A 280 -8.98 12.45 -6.82
CA GLU A 280 -9.86 11.64 -5.98
C GLU A 280 -10.71 10.69 -6.83
N GLU A 281 -11.35 11.21 -7.89
CA GLU A 281 -12.17 10.41 -8.80
C GLU A 281 -11.38 9.34 -9.56
N GLU A 282 -10.14 9.65 -9.93
CA GLU A 282 -9.26 8.70 -10.64
C GLU A 282 -8.75 7.62 -9.69
N LEU A 283 -8.30 7.98 -8.49
CA LEU A 283 -7.82 7.03 -7.47
C LEU A 283 -8.95 6.16 -6.90
N LYS A 284 -10.19 6.66 -6.84
CA LYS A 284 -11.36 5.87 -6.45
C LYS A 284 -11.61 4.67 -7.37
N LYS A 285 -11.24 4.78 -8.65
CA LYS A 285 -11.34 3.72 -9.66
C LYS A 285 -10.12 2.81 -9.69
N TYR A 286 -9.11 3.07 -8.87
CA TYR A 286 -7.89 2.28 -8.81
C TYR A 286 -8.17 0.88 -8.26
N LYS A 287 -7.90 -0.15 -9.08
CA LYS A 287 -8.20 -1.56 -8.79
C LYS A 287 -7.02 -2.36 -8.23
N ARG A 288 -5.85 -1.75 -8.10
CA ARG A 288 -4.63 -2.37 -7.55
C ARG A 288 -4.40 -1.91 -6.11
N ILE A 289 -3.26 -2.23 -5.52
CA ILE A 289 -2.95 -1.80 -4.15
C ILE A 289 -2.55 -0.33 -4.19
N LEU A 290 -3.29 0.50 -3.46
CA LEU A 290 -2.94 1.90 -3.22
C LEU A 290 -2.66 2.07 -1.74
N VAL A 291 -1.48 2.60 -1.40
CA VAL A 291 -1.17 3.07 -0.05
C VAL A 291 -0.85 4.55 -0.13
N MET A 292 -1.55 5.34 0.65
CA MET A 292 -1.39 6.79 0.63
C MET A 292 -1.33 7.36 2.03
N VAL A 293 -0.48 8.36 2.23
CA VAL A 293 -0.49 9.24 3.40
C VAL A 293 -1.14 10.54 2.99
N SER A 294 -2.14 10.98 3.74
CA SER A 294 -2.75 12.29 3.54
C SER A 294 -3.25 12.84 4.86
N HIS A 295 -3.07 14.15 5.04
CA HIS A 295 -3.68 14.91 6.13
C HIS A 295 -5.10 15.41 5.80
N SER A 296 -5.55 15.29 4.54
CA SER A 296 -6.88 15.73 4.11
C SER A 296 -7.93 14.66 4.42
N GLN A 297 -8.90 15.01 5.27
CA GLN A 297 -9.97 14.10 5.69
C GLN A 297 -10.92 13.78 4.52
N ASP A 298 -11.32 14.80 3.76
CA ASP A 298 -12.23 14.65 2.62
C ASP A 298 -11.62 13.74 1.54
N PHE A 299 -10.35 13.96 1.21
CA PHE A 299 -9.64 13.16 0.22
C PHE A 299 -9.50 11.69 0.66
N MET A 300 -9.14 11.45 1.93
CA MET A 300 -9.11 10.07 2.45
C MET A 300 -10.49 9.43 2.48
N ASN A 301 -11.54 10.19 2.80
CA ASN A 301 -12.91 9.68 2.80
C ASN A 301 -13.40 9.27 1.40
N GLY A 302 -13.02 10.03 0.37
CA GLY A 302 -13.38 9.76 -1.02
C GLY A 302 -12.66 8.57 -1.64
N VAL A 303 -11.38 8.39 -1.30
CA VAL A 303 -10.51 7.37 -1.91
C VAL A 303 -10.44 6.08 -1.08
N CYS A 304 -10.21 6.15 0.23
CA CYS A 304 -9.77 5.00 1.02
C CYS A 304 -10.89 3.99 1.30
N THR A 305 -10.57 2.69 1.20
CA THR A 305 -11.44 1.60 1.65
C THR A 305 -11.11 1.10 3.04
N ASN A 306 -9.86 1.33 3.45
CA ASN A 306 -9.28 0.89 4.69
C ASN A 306 -8.34 1.98 5.23
N VAL A 307 -8.28 2.09 6.54
CA VAL A 307 -7.35 3.00 7.23
C VAL A 307 -6.38 2.18 8.05
N ILE A 308 -5.09 2.43 7.86
CA ILE A 308 -4.02 1.88 8.68
C ILE A 308 -3.61 2.97 9.66
N HIS A 309 -3.86 2.75 10.94
CA HIS A 309 -3.46 3.67 12.01
C HIS A 309 -2.12 3.23 12.60
N LEU A 310 -1.12 4.07 12.44
CA LEU A 310 0.20 3.91 13.03
C LEU A 310 0.20 4.51 14.45
N HIS A 311 0.07 3.66 15.46
CA HIS A 311 -0.06 4.06 16.86
C HIS A 311 0.73 3.11 17.78
N LYS A 312 1.46 3.67 18.76
CA LYS A 312 2.28 2.91 19.72
C LYS A 312 3.19 1.87 19.04
N ASN A 313 3.89 2.29 18.00
CA ASN A 313 4.78 1.43 17.21
C ASN A 313 4.08 0.23 16.57
N THR A 314 2.76 0.29 16.40
CA THR A 314 1.97 -0.77 15.79
C THR A 314 1.08 -0.28 14.67
N LEU A 315 0.76 -1.19 13.74
CA LEU A 315 -0.18 -0.97 12.65
C LEU A 315 -1.54 -1.57 13.04
N VAL A 316 -2.55 -0.72 13.18
CA VAL A 316 -3.92 -1.13 13.49
C VAL A 316 -4.82 -0.87 12.28
N TYR A 317 -5.57 -1.88 11.85
CA TYR A 317 -6.39 -1.81 10.64
C TYR A 317 -7.84 -1.50 10.97
N TYR A 318 -8.39 -0.52 10.27
CA TYR A 318 -9.79 -0.17 10.30
C TYR A 318 -10.41 -0.39 8.93
N ARG A 319 -11.62 -0.96 8.91
CA ARG A 319 -12.40 -1.15 7.67
C ARG A 319 -13.32 0.04 7.49
N GLY A 320 -13.37 0.58 6.27
CA GLY A 320 -14.19 1.74 5.93
C GLY A 320 -13.36 2.96 5.58
N ASN A 321 -14.07 4.08 5.41
CA ASN A 321 -13.49 5.39 5.13
C ASN A 321 -12.91 6.03 6.40
N TYR A 322 -12.41 7.26 6.29
CA TYR A 322 -11.81 7.99 7.41
C TYR A 322 -12.84 8.28 8.52
N ASP A 323 -14.08 8.63 8.18
CA ASP A 323 -15.14 8.88 9.18
C ASP A 323 -15.46 7.63 10.01
N ALA A 324 -15.56 6.47 9.35
CA ALA A 324 -15.75 5.19 10.02
C ALA A 324 -14.59 4.89 10.97
N TYR A 325 -13.36 5.19 10.57
CA TYR A 325 -12.18 5.09 11.43
C TYR A 325 -12.28 6.01 12.66
N VAL A 326 -12.59 7.30 12.48
CA VAL A 326 -12.69 8.27 13.59
C VAL A 326 -13.75 7.82 14.59
N LYS A 327 -14.93 7.42 14.11
CA LYS A 327 -16.02 6.92 14.95
C LYS A 327 -15.65 5.64 15.70
N THR A 328 -15.10 4.66 14.99
CA THR A 328 -14.69 3.39 15.61
C THR A 328 -13.60 3.62 16.65
N ARG A 329 -12.66 4.52 16.36
CA ARG A 329 -11.58 4.89 17.29
C ARG A 329 -12.14 5.56 18.55
N SER A 330 -13.04 6.54 18.41
CA SER A 330 -13.64 7.21 19.57
C SER A 330 -14.44 6.23 20.44
N GLU A 331 -15.19 5.31 19.83
CA GLU A 331 -15.91 4.27 20.56
C GLU A 331 -14.95 3.35 21.33
N LEU A 332 -13.87 2.88 20.70
CA LEU A 332 -12.84 2.05 21.34
C LEU A 332 -12.15 2.78 22.50
N GLU A 333 -11.80 4.05 22.32
CA GLU A 333 -11.19 4.89 23.35
C GLU A 333 -12.14 5.11 24.54
N GLU A 334 -13.42 5.38 24.29
CA GLU A 334 -14.42 5.47 25.36
C GLU A 334 -14.61 4.15 26.10
N HIS A 335 -14.67 3.03 25.39
CA HIS A 335 -14.78 1.70 25.99
C HIS A 335 -13.56 1.38 26.86
N GLN A 336 -12.36 1.71 26.37
CA GLN A 336 -11.12 1.55 27.12
C GLN A 336 -11.08 2.44 28.36
N MET A 337 -11.49 3.71 28.27
CA MET A 337 -11.57 4.62 29.41
C MET A 337 -12.59 4.17 30.46
N LYS A 338 -13.77 3.71 30.03
CA LYS A 338 -14.80 3.16 30.94
C LYS A 338 -14.28 1.93 31.67
N ARG A 339 -13.59 1.02 30.96
CA ARG A 339 -12.97 -0.17 31.56
C ARG A 339 -11.87 0.21 32.54
N TYR A 340 -10.99 1.14 32.18
CA TYR A 340 -9.94 1.64 33.06
C TYR A 340 -10.50 2.26 34.34
N ASN A 341 -11.50 3.13 34.23
CA ASN A 341 -12.15 3.75 35.38
C ASN A 341 -12.85 2.71 36.26
N TRP A 342 -13.54 1.74 35.66
CA TRP A 342 -14.18 0.64 36.40
C TRP A 342 -13.15 -0.20 37.17
N GLU A 343 -12.06 -0.62 36.54
CA GLU A 343 -10.97 -1.37 37.20
C GLU A 343 -10.34 -0.54 38.33
N LYS A 344 -10.14 0.77 38.12
CA LYS A 344 -9.59 1.70 39.12
C LYS A 344 -10.52 1.85 40.33
N ASP A 345 -11.82 2.06 40.10
CA ASP A 345 -12.82 2.22 41.16
C ASP A 345 -12.98 0.91 41.95
N GLN A 346 -12.96 -0.25 41.29
CA GLN A 346 -12.95 -1.55 41.96
C GLN A 346 -11.72 -1.70 42.87
N MET A 347 -10.53 -1.36 42.38
CA MET A 347 -9.33 -1.40 43.21
C MET A 347 -9.41 -0.43 44.39
N GLN A 348 -9.92 0.78 44.17
CA GLN A 348 -10.06 1.76 45.24
C GLN A 348 -11.05 1.28 46.30
N HIS A 349 -12.21 0.76 45.90
CA HIS A 349 -13.19 0.19 46.82
C HIS A 349 -12.62 -1.02 47.60
N MET A 350 -11.84 -1.88 46.95
CA MET A 350 -11.16 -2.99 47.63
C MET A 350 -10.10 -2.51 48.63
N LYS A 351 -9.31 -1.49 48.27
CA LYS A 351 -8.34 -0.85 49.18
C LYS A 351 -9.02 -0.23 50.39
N ASP A 352 -10.10 0.52 50.17
CA ASP A 352 -10.88 1.15 51.25
C ASP A 352 -11.51 0.10 52.17
N TYR A 353 -12.00 -1.02 51.61
CA TYR A 353 -12.53 -2.13 52.39
C TYR A 353 -11.45 -2.78 53.26
N ILE A 354 -10.25 -3.03 52.71
CA ILE A 354 -9.12 -3.58 53.45
C ILE A 354 -8.68 -2.61 54.55
N ALA A 355 -8.62 -1.30 54.27
CA ALA A 355 -8.25 -0.29 55.25
C ALA A 355 -9.26 -0.20 56.41
N ARG A 356 -10.56 -0.27 56.12
CA ARG A 356 -11.62 -0.18 57.13
C ARG A 356 -11.78 -1.44 57.98
N PHE A 357 -11.63 -2.62 57.38
CA PHE A 357 -11.97 -3.90 58.02
C PHE A 357 -10.78 -4.84 58.25
N GLY A 358 -9.57 -4.44 57.87
CA GLY A 358 -8.34 -5.23 58.02
C GLY A 358 -7.97 -5.53 59.47
N HIS A 359 -8.30 -4.63 60.41
CA HIS A 359 -8.06 -4.80 61.85
C HIS A 359 -9.35 -5.07 62.66
N GLY A 360 -10.45 -5.38 61.98
CA GLY A 360 -11.75 -5.64 62.61
C GLY A 360 -11.89 -7.06 63.17
N SER A 361 -13.12 -7.46 63.51
CA SER A 361 -13.46 -8.80 63.99
C SER A 361 -12.89 -9.93 63.11
N ALA A 362 -12.53 -11.07 63.70
CA ALA A 362 -11.84 -12.18 63.04
C ALA A 362 -12.50 -12.68 61.74
N LYS A 363 -13.83 -12.58 61.63
CA LYS A 363 -14.57 -12.93 60.40
C LYS A 363 -14.36 -11.91 59.27
N LEU A 364 -14.34 -10.63 59.60
CA LEU A 364 -14.11 -9.52 58.66
C LEU A 364 -12.65 -9.44 58.21
N ALA A 365 -11.70 -9.70 59.13
CA ALA A 365 -10.28 -9.77 58.82
C ALA A 365 -9.95 -10.87 57.79
N ARG A 366 -10.53 -12.08 57.93
CA ARG A 366 -10.40 -13.16 56.92
C ARG A 366 -10.95 -12.76 55.55
N GLN A 367 -12.06 -12.02 55.52
CA GLN A 367 -12.65 -11.54 54.27
C GLN A 367 -11.79 -10.44 53.61
N ALA A 368 -11.18 -9.56 54.40
CA ALA A 368 -10.24 -8.55 53.91
C ALA A 368 -8.98 -9.20 53.31
N GLN A 369 -8.39 -10.21 53.97
CA GLN A 369 -7.25 -10.98 53.44
C GLN A 369 -7.58 -11.69 52.11
N SER A 370 -8.80 -12.20 51.95
CA SER A 370 -9.23 -12.77 50.66
C SER A 370 -9.31 -11.72 49.56
N LYS A 371 -9.85 -10.52 49.85
CA LYS A 371 -9.91 -9.42 48.88
C LYS A 371 -8.52 -8.85 48.58
N GLU A 372 -7.60 -8.85 49.54
CA GLU A 372 -6.20 -8.48 49.35
C GLU A 372 -5.50 -9.38 48.33
N LYS A 373 -5.71 -10.69 48.39
CA LYS A 373 -5.19 -11.64 47.38
C LYS A 373 -5.77 -11.38 45.98
N VAL A 374 -7.06 -11.03 45.90
CA VAL A 374 -7.71 -10.70 44.61
C VAL A 374 -7.16 -9.37 44.07
N LEU A 375 -6.98 -8.36 44.93
CA LEU A 375 -6.36 -7.09 44.57
C LEU A 375 -4.92 -7.30 44.08
N ALA A 376 -4.13 -8.12 44.79
CA ALA A 376 -2.77 -8.46 44.37
C ALA A 376 -2.74 -9.16 42.99
N LYS A 377 -3.72 -10.03 42.71
CA LYS A 377 -3.87 -10.66 41.39
C LYS A 377 -4.27 -9.66 40.30
N MET A 378 -5.16 -8.71 40.61
CA MET A 378 -5.54 -7.64 39.67
C MET A 378 -4.36 -6.71 39.38
N VAL A 379 -3.57 -6.34 40.39
CA VAL A 379 -2.36 -5.52 40.22
C VAL A 379 -1.28 -6.27 39.43
N ALA A 380 -1.09 -7.57 39.69
CA ALA A 380 -0.15 -8.40 38.95
C ALA A 380 -0.54 -8.62 37.48
N GLY A 381 -1.85 -8.62 37.16
CA GLY A 381 -2.35 -8.70 35.79
C GLY A 381 -2.16 -7.43 34.95
N GLY A 382 -1.76 -6.33 35.58
CA GLY A 382 -1.70 -5.01 34.94
C GLY A 382 -3.09 -4.41 34.75
N LEU A 383 -3.25 -3.12 35.04
CA LEU A 383 -4.49 -2.41 34.71
C LEU A 383 -4.64 -2.28 33.20
N ALA A 384 -5.88 -2.17 32.73
CA ALA A 384 -6.15 -1.61 31.42
C ALA A 384 -5.34 -0.32 31.24
N GLU A 385 -4.70 -0.15 30.09
CA GLU A 385 -3.88 1.03 29.85
C GLU A 385 -4.78 2.26 29.78
N LYS A 386 -4.38 3.36 30.42
CA LYS A 386 -5.11 4.63 30.31
C LYS A 386 -5.02 5.13 28.87
N VAL A 387 -6.14 5.55 28.29
CA VAL A 387 -6.12 6.26 27.00
C VAL A 387 -5.37 7.57 27.19
N VAL A 388 -4.22 7.70 26.55
CA VAL A 388 -3.46 8.95 26.47
C VAL A 388 -3.96 9.68 25.24
N SER A 389 -4.58 10.84 25.45
CA SER A 389 -4.96 11.73 24.35
C SER A 389 -3.72 12.19 23.60
N ASP A 390 -3.84 12.32 22.28
CA ASP A 390 -2.77 12.86 21.44
C ASP A 390 -2.34 14.25 21.95
N LYS A 391 -1.04 14.53 21.92
CA LYS A 391 -0.49 15.81 22.38
C LYS A 391 -1.06 16.95 21.53
N LEU A 392 -1.91 17.79 22.12
CA LEU A 392 -2.39 19.01 21.48
C LEU A 392 -1.27 20.05 21.52
N VAL A 393 -0.83 20.50 20.35
CA VAL A 393 0.09 21.65 20.24
C VAL A 393 -0.77 22.91 20.20
N GLN A 394 -0.69 23.73 21.24
CA GLN A 394 -1.38 25.01 21.29
C GLN A 394 -0.46 26.10 20.74
N PHE A 395 -0.84 26.68 19.60
CA PHE A 395 -0.17 27.85 19.05
C PHE A 395 -0.88 29.11 19.53
N SER A 396 -0.11 30.11 19.93
CA SER A 396 -0.61 31.46 20.20
C SER A 396 0.24 32.42 19.39
N PHE A 397 -0.41 33.19 18.51
CA PHE A 397 0.26 34.26 17.78
C PHE A 397 -0.04 35.58 18.49
N PRO A 398 1.00 36.35 18.89
CA PRO A 398 0.78 37.67 19.44
C PRO A 398 0.20 38.61 18.38
N ASP A 399 -0.61 39.57 18.81
CA ASP A 399 -1.13 40.62 17.93
C ASP A 399 0.04 41.45 17.38
N CYS A 400 0.07 41.68 16.06
CA CYS A 400 1.16 42.37 15.37
C CYS A 400 1.13 43.90 15.53
N GLY A 401 0.15 44.44 16.26
CA GLY A 401 -0.03 45.88 16.43
C GLY A 401 -0.42 46.59 15.12
N SER A 402 -0.41 47.93 15.13
CA SER A 402 -0.77 48.74 13.96
C SER A 402 0.43 48.90 13.01
N VAL A 403 0.38 48.26 11.84
CA VAL A 403 1.40 48.44 10.79
C VAL A 403 1.03 49.67 9.94
N PRO A 404 1.91 50.69 9.82
CA PRO A 404 1.62 51.88 9.03
C PRO A 404 1.58 51.54 7.52
N PRO A 405 0.56 51.99 6.77
CA PRO A 405 0.47 51.75 5.33
C PRO A 405 1.45 52.63 4.52
N PRO A 406 1.95 52.17 3.36
CA PRO A 406 1.77 50.83 2.77
C PRO A 406 2.83 49.83 3.24
N VAL A 407 2.38 48.63 3.64
CA VAL A 407 3.25 47.53 4.11
C VAL A 407 4.15 47.00 2.98
N ILE A 408 3.59 46.87 1.78
CA ILE A 408 4.31 46.54 0.55
C ILE A 408 3.69 47.38 -0.56
N MET A 409 4.50 48.17 -1.25
CA MET A 409 4.11 48.87 -2.47
C MET A 409 4.82 48.23 -3.66
N VAL A 410 4.03 47.70 -4.59
CA VAL A 410 4.54 47.08 -5.82
C VAL A 410 4.13 47.98 -6.99
N GLN A 411 5.09 48.56 -7.71
CA GLN A 411 4.84 49.42 -8.87
C GLN A 411 5.53 48.84 -10.10
N ASN A 412 4.92 48.99 -11.27
CA ASN A 412 5.47 48.61 -12.58
C ASN A 412 5.92 47.14 -12.69
N VAL A 413 5.22 46.21 -12.04
CA VAL A 413 5.52 44.78 -12.15
C VAL A 413 4.81 44.19 -13.37
N SER A 414 5.60 43.50 -14.20
CA SER A 414 5.11 42.63 -15.27
C SER A 414 5.82 41.28 -15.14
N PHE A 415 5.08 40.20 -15.33
CA PHE A 415 5.63 38.85 -15.46
C PHE A 415 5.58 38.48 -16.94
N ARG A 416 6.68 37.96 -17.48
CA ARG A 416 6.78 37.49 -18.86
C ARG A 416 6.43 36.02 -18.98
#